data_AF-A0A923A5B4-F1
#
_entry.id   AF-A0A923A5B4-F1
#
_cell.length_a   1.000
_cell.length_b   1.000
_cell.length_c   1.000
_cell.angle_alpha   90.00
_cell.angle_beta   90.00
_cell.angle_gamma   90.00
#
_symmetry.space_group_name_H-M   'P 1'
#
loop_
_entity.id
_entity.type
_entity.pdbx_description
1 polymer ?
#
loop_
_entity_poly.entity_id
_entity_poly.type
_entity_poly.pdbx_seq_one_letter_code
_entity_poly.pdbx_strand_id
1 'polypeptide(L)'
;MKNQPQMNHKKPPFIIPIFLPHQGCPHQCIFCNQNTISDTPSRLPSKSSLTKEINRYLSFGRDTKKEIQIAFYGGNFLGLPLQSITSLLDEAEKFIQAGQVNSIRFSTRP
;
A
#
# COMPACT_ATOMS: atom_id res chain seq x y z
N MET A 1 -23.82 6.71 39.51
CA MET A 1 -23.59 7.10 38.10
C MET A 1 -22.16 6.76 37.74
N LYS A 2 -21.90 5.69 36.99
CA LYS A 2 -20.54 5.31 36.56
C LYS A 2 -20.31 5.89 35.17
N ASN A 3 -19.45 6.90 35.06
CA ASN A 3 -18.98 7.41 33.77
C ASN A 3 -18.05 6.36 33.15
N GLN A 4 -18.51 5.72 32.07
CA GLN A 4 -17.64 4.89 31.23
C GLN A 4 -16.75 5.79 30.35
N PRO A 5 -15.45 5.50 30.24
CA PRO A 5 -14.58 6.24 29.34
C PRO A 5 -15.00 5.94 27.90
N GLN A 6 -15.26 7.00 27.13
CA GLN A 6 -15.58 6.87 25.71
C GLN A 6 -14.33 6.42 24.95
N MET A 7 -14.25 5.11 24.69
CA MET A 7 -13.24 4.53 23.82
C MET A 7 -13.51 5.00 22.38
N ASN A 8 -12.64 5.87 21.85
CA ASN A 8 -12.66 6.30 20.45
C ASN A 8 -12.38 5.09 19.53
N HIS A 9 -13.43 4.37 19.13
CA HIS A 9 -13.33 3.26 18.18
C HIS A 9 -13.13 3.83 16.77
N LYS A 10 -11.87 4.14 16.42
CA LYS A 10 -11.49 4.52 15.05
C LYS A 10 -11.84 3.36 14.13
N LYS A 11 -12.62 3.61 13.07
CA LYS A 11 -12.97 2.59 12.08
C LYS A 11 -11.68 2.03 11.45
N PRO A 12 -11.64 0.72 11.10
CA PRO A 12 -10.47 0.16 10.42
C PRO A 12 -10.23 0.90 9.11
N PRO A 13 -8.95 1.16 8.76
CA PRO A 13 -8.62 1.90 7.55
C PRO A 13 -9.03 1.15 6.30
N PHE A 14 -9.36 1.89 5.25
CA PHE A 14 -9.45 1.36 3.91
C PHE A 14 -8.04 1.25 3.33
N ILE A 15 -7.62 0.02 3.01
CA ILE A 15 -6.29 -0.26 2.49
C ILE A 15 -6.35 -0.32 0.97
N ILE A 16 -5.47 0.45 0.31
CA ILE A 16 -5.16 0.34 -1.11
C ILE A 16 -3.91 -0.55 -1.22
N PRO A 17 -4.07 -1.85 -1.52
CA PRO A 17 -2.94 -2.76 -1.60
C PRO A 17 -2.19 -2.59 -2.92
N ILE A 18 -0.87 -2.41 -2.82
CA ILE A 18 0.06 -2.40 -3.95
C ILE A 18 0.98 -3.60 -3.80
N PHE A 19 0.85 -4.59 -4.69
CA PHE A 19 1.62 -5.82 -4.62
C PHE A 19 2.93 -5.70 -5.42
N LEU A 20 4.04 -6.01 -4.74
CA LEU A 20 5.41 -6.01 -5.26
C LEU A 20 5.98 -7.45 -5.16
N PRO A 21 5.42 -8.41 -5.90
CA PRO A 21 5.70 -9.84 -5.70
C PRO A 21 7.21 -10.12 -5.83
N HIS A 22 7.83 -10.66 -4.79
CA HIS A 22 9.26 -11.02 -4.74
C HIS A 22 10.27 -9.86 -4.87
N GLN A 23 9.82 -8.62 -5.00
CA GLN A 23 10.72 -7.49 -5.20
C GLN A 23 11.50 -7.17 -3.91
N GLY A 24 12.81 -6.95 -4.03
CA GLY A 24 13.71 -6.66 -2.89
C GLY A 24 14.03 -7.88 -2.01
N CYS A 25 13.57 -9.07 -2.40
CA CYS A 25 13.84 -10.31 -1.66
C CYS A 25 15.02 -11.07 -2.28
N PRO A 26 16.04 -11.48 -1.49
CA PRO A 26 17.11 -12.34 -1.99
C PRO A 26 16.65 -13.79 -2.27
N HIS A 27 15.49 -14.19 -1.74
CA HIS A 27 14.91 -15.51 -1.90
C HIS A 27 13.43 -15.45 -2.29
N GLN A 28 12.98 -16.42 -3.08
CA GLN A 28 11.57 -16.53 -3.47
C GLN A 28 10.75 -17.11 -2.30
N CYS A 29 9.94 -16.26 -1.69
CA CYS A 29 9.12 -16.62 -0.55
C CYS A 29 7.72 -17.10 -0.98
N ILE A 30 7.24 -18.22 -0.42
CA ILE A 30 5.88 -18.72 -0.66
C ILE A 30 4.79 -17.69 -0.33
N PHE A 31 5.01 -16.81 0.66
CA PHE A 31 4.07 -15.74 1.03
C PHE A 31 4.01 -14.61 -0.02
N CYS A 32 5.11 -14.35 -0.71
CA CYS A 32 5.18 -13.38 -1.81
C CYS A 32 4.61 -13.95 -3.12
N ASN A 33 4.44 -15.28 -3.17
CA ASN A 33 4.01 -16.07 -4.32
C ASN A 33 2.53 -16.51 -4.23
N GLN A 34 1.78 -16.07 -3.21
CA GLN A 34 0.38 -16.46 -3.07
C GLN A 34 -0.48 -15.75 -4.14
N ASN A 35 -0.57 -16.41 -5.28
CA ASN A 35 -1.42 -16.15 -6.44
C ASN A 35 -1.04 -14.92 -7.29
N THR A 36 -0.07 -15.11 -8.18
CA THR A 36 -0.01 -14.39 -9.47
C THR A 36 -1.25 -14.77 -10.30
N ILE A 37 -2.40 -14.16 -10.00
CA ILE A 37 -3.65 -14.27 -10.81
C ILE A 37 -3.50 -13.53 -12.14
N SER A 38 -2.40 -12.79 -12.33
CA SER A 38 -2.14 -12.00 -13.51
C SER A 38 -0.86 -12.50 -14.17
N ASP A 39 -0.92 -12.83 -15.46
CA ASP A 39 0.21 -13.19 -16.35
C ASP A 39 1.24 -12.05 -16.54
N THR A 40 1.23 -11.04 -15.65
CA THR A 40 2.18 -9.95 -15.70
C THR A 40 3.46 -10.34 -14.95
N PRO A 41 4.63 -10.24 -15.60
CA PRO A 41 5.89 -10.57 -14.96
C PRO A 41 6.09 -9.74 -13.69
N SER A 42 6.66 -10.37 -12.66
CA SER A 42 7.04 -9.72 -11.40
C SER A 42 7.96 -8.53 -11.69
N ARG A 43 7.39 -7.33 -11.71
CA ARG A 43 8.08 -6.06 -11.93
C ARG A 43 7.48 -5.02 -11.01
N LEU A 44 8.33 -4.09 -10.57
CA LEU A 44 7.85 -2.88 -9.90
C LEU A 44 6.84 -2.13 -10.81
N PRO A 45 5.74 -1.61 -10.24
CA PRO A 45 4.81 -0.79 -11.01
C PRO A 45 5.53 0.47 -11.49
N SER A 46 5.26 0.86 -12.74
CA SER A 46 5.64 2.20 -13.21
C SER A 46 4.85 3.26 -12.43
N LYS A 47 5.33 4.51 -12.38
CA LYS A 47 4.61 5.64 -11.77
C LYS A 47 3.17 5.74 -12.28
N SER A 48 2.98 5.64 -13.60
CA SER A 48 1.65 5.66 -14.23
C SER A 48 0.77 4.49 -13.81
N SER A 49 1.32 3.27 -13.76
CA SER A 49 0.58 2.08 -13.32
C SER A 49 0.19 2.18 -11.84
N LEU A 50 1.08 2.68 -10.99
CA LEU A 50 0.82 2.91 -9.57
C LEU A 50 -0.30 3.92 -9.38
N THR A 51 -0.22 5.06 -10.05
CA THR A 51 -1.25 6.11 -10.02
C THR A 51 -2.59 5.62 -10.54
N LYS A 52 -2.61 4.84 -11.63
CA LYS A 52 -3.83 4.23 -12.15
C LYS A 52 -4.46 3.28 -11.12
N GLU A 53 -3.64 2.46 -10.46
CA GLU A 53 -4.11 1.50 -9.47
C GLU A 53 -4.67 2.18 -8.21
N ILE A 54 -3.98 3.19 -7.69
CA ILE A 54 -4.46 3.98 -6.54
C ILE A 54 -5.79 4.65 -6.89
N ASN A 55 -5.89 5.30 -8.05
CA ASN A 55 -7.12 5.95 -8.50
C ASN A 55 -8.27 4.94 -8.69
N ARG A 56 -7.98 3.73 -9.17
CA ARG A 56 -8.97 2.65 -9.26
C ARG A 56 -9.58 2.36 -7.90
N TYR A 57 -8.77 2.18 -6.86
CA TYR A 57 -9.29 1.96 -5.51
C TYR A 57 -9.99 3.19 -4.93
N LEU A 58 -9.50 4.40 -5.20
CA LEU A 58 -10.14 5.64 -4.75
C LEU A 58 -11.51 5.89 -5.41
N SER A 59 -11.75 5.33 -6.60
CA SER A 59 -13.04 5.40 -7.30
C SER A 59 -14.12 4.54 -6.65
N PHE A 60 -13.76 3.60 -5.78
CA PHE A 60 -14.74 2.79 -5.07
C PHE A 60 -15.48 3.67 -4.06
N GLY A 61 -16.82 3.65 -4.11
CA GLY A 61 -17.66 4.40 -3.18
C GLY A 61 -17.27 4.09 -1.73
N ARG A 62 -16.93 5.14 -0.97
CA ARG A 62 -16.28 4.99 0.34
C ARG A 62 -16.97 5.75 1.45
N ASP A 63 -16.90 5.18 2.64
CA ASP A 63 -17.22 5.86 3.87
C ASP A 63 -16.21 7.00 4.09
N THR A 64 -16.68 8.25 4.02
CA THR A 64 -15.84 9.45 4.14
C THR A 64 -15.15 9.57 5.49
N LYS A 65 -15.57 8.81 6.50
CA LYS A 65 -14.97 8.79 7.84
C LYS A 65 -13.85 7.76 8.00
N LYS A 66 -13.56 6.92 7.00
CA LYS A 66 -12.47 5.94 7.07
C LYS A 66 -11.15 6.56 6.66
N GLU A 67 -10.12 6.32 7.47
CA GLU A 67 -8.73 6.58 7.07
C GLU A 67 -8.37 5.72 5.86
N ILE A 68 -7.63 6.27 4.91
CA ILE A 68 -7.15 5.57 3.71
C ILE A 68 -5.65 5.42 3.80
N GLN A 69 -5.15 4.22 3.53
CA GLN A 69 -3.72 3.94 3.53
C GLN A 69 -3.30 3.25 2.24
N ILE A 70 -2.21 3.70 1.63
CA ILE A 70 -1.52 2.94 0.59
C ILE A 70 -0.59 1.93 1.28
N ALA A 71 -0.67 0.66 0.88
CA ALA A 71 0.10 -0.40 1.50
C ALA A 71 0.88 -1.24 0.48
N PHE A 72 2.21 -1.18 0.55
CA PHE A 72 3.09 -2.00 -0.29
C PHE A 72 3.31 -3.39 0.33
N TYR A 73 2.91 -4.45 -0.39
CA TYR A 73 2.92 -5.86 0.06
C TYR A 73 3.68 -6.78 -0.91
N GLY A 74 3.92 -8.02 -0.50
CA GLY A 74 4.40 -9.09 -1.40
C GLY A 74 5.89 -9.09 -1.71
N GLY A 75 6.66 -8.16 -1.15
CA GLY A 75 8.12 -8.07 -1.29
C GLY A 75 8.82 -7.71 0.02
N ASN A 76 10.08 -7.32 -0.09
CA ASN A 76 10.86 -6.73 1.00
C ASN A 76 11.19 -5.28 0.62
N PHE A 77 10.32 -4.35 1.03
CA PHE A 77 10.31 -2.98 0.50
C PHE A 77 11.65 -2.26 0.69
N LEU A 78 12.28 -2.38 1.87
CA LEU A 78 13.59 -1.75 2.12
C LEU A 78 14.76 -2.52 1.49
N GLY A 79 14.53 -3.72 0.95
CA GLY A 79 15.51 -4.45 0.14
C GLY A 79 15.54 -4.02 -1.33
N LEU A 80 14.69 -3.06 -1.74
CA LEU A 80 14.71 -2.49 -3.07
C LEU A 80 15.88 -1.50 -3.24
N PRO A 81 16.33 -1.26 -4.49
CA PRO A 81 17.24 -0.15 -4.76
C PRO A 81 16.64 1.17 -4.26
N LEU A 82 17.48 2.05 -3.69
CA LEU A 82 17.02 3.33 -3.11
C LEU A 82 16.19 4.15 -4.12
N GLN A 83 16.61 4.21 -5.38
CA GLN A 83 15.89 4.90 -6.44
C GLN A 83 14.47 4.35 -6.65
N SER A 84 14.30 3.03 -6.52
CA SER A 84 12.98 2.38 -6.60
C SER A 84 12.11 2.74 -5.40
N ILE A 85 12.67 2.74 -4.19
CA ILE A 85 11.97 3.17 -2.97
C ILE A 85 11.49 4.61 -3.12
N THR A 86 12.39 5.53 -3.45
CA THR A 86 12.08 6.94 -3.66
C THR A 86 11.02 7.10 -4.75
N SER A 87 11.16 6.44 -5.89
CA SER A 87 10.17 6.54 -6.98
C SER A 87 8.76 6.07 -6.58
N LEU A 88 8.65 5.06 -5.72
CA LEU A 88 7.34 4.56 -5.24
C LEU A 88 6.75 5.49 -4.18
N LEU A 89 7.58 5.96 -3.25
CA LEU A 89 7.15 6.88 -2.19
C LEU A 89 6.74 8.24 -2.76
N ASP A 90 7.54 8.84 -3.65
CA ASP A 90 7.23 10.12 -4.29
C ASP A 90 5.89 10.07 -5.03
N GLU A 91 5.60 8.96 -5.72
CA GLU A 91 4.34 8.82 -6.45
C GLU A 91 3.15 8.65 -5.50
N ALA A 92 3.31 7.87 -4.43
CA ALA A 92 2.28 7.69 -3.41
C ALA A 92 2.04 8.97 -2.59
N GLU A 93 3.08 9.75 -2.31
CA GLU A 93 3.03 10.98 -1.52
C GLU A 93 2.15 12.04 -2.18
N LYS A 94 2.08 12.09 -3.53
CA LYS A 94 1.15 12.98 -4.26
C LYS A 94 -0.29 12.85 -3.77
N PHE A 95 -0.71 11.64 -3.40
CA PHE A 95 -2.06 11.37 -2.90
C PHE A 95 -2.25 11.82 -1.44
N ILE A 96 -1.18 11.81 -0.64
CA ILE A 96 -1.19 12.39 0.71
C ILE A 96 -1.29 13.91 0.61
N GLN A 97 -0.45 14.53 -0.23
CA GLN A 97 -0.44 15.98 -0.43
C GLN A 97 -1.78 16.49 -0.99
N ALA A 98 -2.46 15.69 -1.82
CA ALA A 98 -3.80 15.97 -2.33
C ALA A 98 -4.93 15.70 -1.31
N GLY A 99 -4.63 15.22 -0.10
CA GLY A 99 -5.61 14.90 0.93
C GLY A 99 -6.50 13.69 0.60
N GLN A 100 -6.13 12.88 -0.39
CA GLN A 100 -6.90 11.72 -0.84
C GLN A 100 -6.57 10.45 -0.05
N VAL A 101 -5.36 10.38 0.50
CA VAL A 101 -4.82 9.29 1.31
C VAL A 101 -4.22 9.86 2.60
N ASN A 102 -4.31 9.13 3.71
CA ASN A 102 -3.83 9.61 5.01
C ASN A 102 -2.42 9.16 5.34
N SER A 103 -2.01 7.96 4.92
CA SER A 103 -0.69 7.42 5.23
C SER A 103 -0.22 6.37 4.23
N ILE A 104 1.07 6.09 4.26
CA ILE A 104 1.72 4.99 3.55
C ILE A 104 2.23 4.00 4.59
N ARG A 105 2.05 2.70 4.30
CA ARG A 105 2.68 1.59 5.03
C ARG A 105 3.34 0.64 4.04
N PHE A 106 4.33 -0.10 4.49
CA PHE A 106 5.00 -1.10 3.66
C PHE A 106 5.47 -2.28 4.49
N SER A 107 5.48 -3.48 3.89
CA SER A 107 6.08 -4.67 4.49
C SER A 107 7.56 -4.74 4.16
N THR A 108 8.37 -5.00 5.18
CA THR A 108 9.80 -5.25 5.06
C THR A 108 10.19 -6.41 5.98
N ARG A 109 11.26 -7.12 5.62
CA ARG A 109 11.89 -8.12 6.50
C ARG A 109 12.88 -7.42 7.43
N PRO A 110 12.96 -7.81 8.71
CA PRO A 110 14.04 -7.40 9.60
C PRO A 110 15.42 -7.78 9.07
#